data_AF-A0A7C1ATB6-F1
#
_entry.id   AF-A0A7C1ATB6-F1
#
_cell.length_a   1.000
_cell.length_b   1.000
_cell.length_c   1.000
_cell.angle_alpha   90.00
_cell.angle_beta   90.00
_cell.angle_gamma   90.00
#
_symmetry.space_group_name_H-M   'P 1'
#
loop_
_entity.id
_entity.type
_entity.pdbx_description
1 polymer ?
#
loop_
_entity_poly.entity_id
_entity_poly.type
_entity_poly.pdbx_seq_one_letter_code
_entity_poly.pdbx_strand_id
1 'polypeptide(L)'
;LALTIVRDGEGAQKLVTVTVKGAASAEDAEKAVRAVAESLLVKTSWAGRRVNWGRIMDALGYSGARVEEDRVEIRYDGHPVVTDGRAADTPLGLLEEVVQHDSFAVTVDLHLGDQEATLYTCDLTEEYVRINR
;
A
#
# COMPACT_ATOMS: atom_id res chain seq x y z
N LEU A 1 -3.36 10.04 18.35
CA LEU A 1 -4.78 9.99 17.94
C LEU A 1 -4.96 9.32 16.57
N ALA A 2 -4.30 9.79 15.50
CA ALA A 2 -4.49 9.24 14.14
C ALA A 2 -4.35 7.72 14.04
N LEU A 3 -3.30 7.12 14.64
CA LEU A 3 -3.09 5.67 14.64
C LEU A 3 -4.15 4.89 15.43
N THR A 4 -4.70 5.49 16.48
CA THR A 4 -5.74 4.88 17.32
C THR A 4 -7.06 4.80 16.56
N ILE A 5 -7.40 5.84 15.78
CA ILE A 5 -8.61 5.88 14.95
C ILE A 5 -8.55 4.83 13.84
N VAL A 6 -7.39 4.66 13.19
CA VAL A 6 -7.24 3.65 12.12
C VAL A 6 -7.30 2.22 12.67
N ARG A 7 -6.76 1.97 13.86
CA ARG A 7 -6.89 0.68 14.55
C ARG A 7 -8.31 0.38 15.02
N ASP A 8 -9.10 1.41 15.30
CA ASP A 8 -10.51 1.31 15.68
C ASP A 8 -11.45 1.39 14.46
N GLY A 9 -10.90 1.19 13.25
CA GLY A 9 -11.71 1.06 12.04
C GLY A 9 -12.70 -0.10 12.21
N GLU A 10 -13.97 0.13 11.87
CA GLU A 10 -15.03 -0.85 12.04
C GLU A 10 -14.69 -2.18 11.36
N GLY A 11 -14.45 -3.24 12.16
CA GLY A 11 -14.08 -4.55 11.63
C GLY A 11 -12.67 -4.64 11.01
N ALA A 12 -11.81 -3.65 11.20
CA ALA A 12 -10.42 -3.67 10.75
C ALA A 12 -9.60 -4.69 11.53
N GLN A 13 -8.72 -5.43 10.84
CA GLN A 13 -7.80 -6.39 11.45
C GLN A 13 -6.34 -5.99 11.24
N LYS A 14 -6.07 -5.12 10.27
CA LYS A 14 -4.71 -4.67 9.90
C LYS A 14 -4.59 -3.17 10.03
N LEU A 15 -3.46 -2.69 10.56
CA LEU A 15 -2.99 -1.32 10.43
C LEU A 15 -1.86 -1.27 9.41
N VAL A 16 -2.05 -0.56 8.30
CA VAL A 16 -1.06 -0.46 7.23
C VAL A 16 -0.59 0.97 7.09
N THR A 17 0.73 1.16 7.16
CA THR A 17 1.36 2.44 6.83
C THR A 17 1.76 2.42 5.36
N VAL A 18 1.17 3.27 4.54
CA VAL A 18 1.52 3.41 3.12
C VAL A 18 2.34 4.68 2.95
N THR A 19 3.55 4.54 2.44
CA THR A 19 4.42 5.67 2.09
C THR A 19 4.70 5.64 0.61
N VAL A 20 4.44 6.75 -0.08
CA VAL A 20 4.94 6.98 -1.44
C VAL A 20 6.05 8.02 -1.36
N LYS A 21 7.21 7.71 -1.93
CA LYS A 21 8.36 8.60 -2.00
C LYS A 21 8.89 8.70 -3.42
N GLY A 22 9.84 9.60 -3.64
CA GLY A 22 10.45 9.80 -4.94
C GLY A 22 9.50 10.38 -5.98
N ALA A 23 8.42 11.07 -5.56
CA ALA A 23 7.47 11.68 -6.49
C ALA A 23 8.05 12.97 -7.11
N ALA A 24 7.58 13.32 -8.31
CA ALA A 24 8.00 14.54 -9.01
C ALA A 24 7.48 15.83 -8.34
N SER A 25 6.38 15.73 -7.59
CA SER A 25 5.76 16.84 -6.86
C SER A 25 5.05 16.33 -5.60
N ALA A 26 4.78 17.23 -4.64
CA ALA A 26 4.01 16.90 -3.45
C ALA A 26 2.57 16.49 -3.81
N GLU A 27 2.00 17.08 -4.87
CA GLU A 27 0.67 16.70 -5.37
C GLU A 27 0.66 15.28 -5.93
N ASP A 28 1.71 14.88 -6.68
CA ASP A 28 1.86 13.51 -7.17
C ASP A 28 2.01 12.51 -6.02
N ALA A 29 2.80 12.84 -5.00
CA ALA A 29 2.95 11.99 -3.82
C ALA A 29 1.60 11.76 -3.11
N GLU A 30 0.84 12.83 -2.90
CA GLU A 30 -0.47 12.77 -2.24
C GLU A 30 -1.50 11.97 -3.06
N LYS A 31 -1.55 12.19 -4.38
CA LYS A 31 -2.42 11.42 -5.30
C LYS A 31 -2.10 9.93 -5.26
N ALA A 32 -0.82 9.58 -5.39
CA ALA A 32 -0.38 8.20 -5.42
C ALA A 32 -0.63 7.49 -4.07
N VAL A 33 -0.26 8.11 -2.94
CA VAL A 33 -0.42 7.47 -1.62
C VAL A 33 -1.90 7.25 -1.31
N ARG A 34 -2.76 8.21 -1.67
CA ARG A 34 -4.21 8.10 -1.50
C ARG A 34 -4.80 6.99 -2.35
N ALA A 35 -4.44 6.93 -3.63
CA ALA A 35 -4.91 5.90 -4.54
C ALA A 35 -4.60 4.48 -4.04
N VAL A 36 -3.38 4.26 -3.52
CA VAL A 36 -2.97 2.98 -2.93
C VAL A 36 -3.69 2.70 -1.62
N ALA A 37 -3.72 3.66 -0.69
CA ALA A 37 -4.28 3.48 0.64
C ALA A 37 -5.81 3.30 0.67
N GLU A 38 -6.52 3.87 -0.31
CA GLU A 38 -7.98 3.83 -0.44
C GLU A 38 -8.47 2.73 -1.41
N SER A 39 -7.58 2.08 -2.16
CA SER A 39 -7.95 1.03 -3.11
C SER A 39 -8.64 -0.15 -2.42
N LEU A 40 -9.90 -0.42 -2.78
CA LEU A 40 -10.66 -1.55 -2.24
C LEU A 40 -9.99 -2.89 -2.56
N LEU A 41 -9.38 -3.02 -3.73
CA LEU A 41 -8.66 -4.24 -4.11
C LEU A 41 -7.40 -4.41 -3.26
N VAL A 42 -6.63 -3.35 -3.02
CA VAL A 42 -5.47 -3.43 -2.14
C VAL A 42 -5.90 -3.79 -0.72
N LYS A 43 -6.90 -3.09 -0.16
CA LYS A 43 -7.40 -3.31 1.21
C LYS A 43 -7.96 -4.73 1.42
N THR A 44 -8.69 -5.28 0.45
CA THR A 44 -9.16 -6.68 0.52
C THR A 44 -8.04 -7.69 0.37
N SER A 45 -6.93 -7.35 -0.30
CA SER A 45 -5.76 -8.24 -0.35
C SER A 45 -5.10 -8.38 1.02
N TRP A 46 -5.03 -7.29 1.79
CA TRP A 46 -4.51 -7.29 3.16
C TRP A 46 -5.43 -8.03 4.13
N ALA A 47 -6.76 -7.88 4.01
CA ALA A 47 -7.72 -8.68 4.79
C ALA A 47 -7.54 -10.18 4.51
N GLY A 48 -7.26 -10.53 3.24
CA GLY A 48 -6.95 -11.90 2.84
C GLY A 48 -5.54 -12.38 3.21
N ARG A 49 -4.72 -11.57 3.88
CA ARG A 49 -3.31 -11.83 4.20
C ARG A 49 -2.50 -12.25 2.97
N ARG A 50 -2.72 -11.57 1.83
CA ARG A 50 -2.03 -11.84 0.57
C ARG A 50 -1.24 -10.63 0.11
N VAL A 51 0.00 -10.86 -0.29
CA VAL A 51 0.80 -9.86 -0.98
C VAL A 51 0.37 -9.83 -2.45
N ASN A 52 -0.26 -8.74 -2.86
CA ASN A 52 -0.67 -8.53 -4.24
C ASN A 52 -0.19 -7.16 -4.72
N TRP A 53 1.07 -7.11 -5.15
CA TRP A 53 1.71 -5.91 -5.67
C TRP A 53 1.10 -5.45 -7.00
N GLY A 54 0.49 -6.36 -7.79
CA GLY A 54 -0.22 -6.00 -9.02
C GLY A 54 -1.40 -5.05 -8.76
N ARG A 55 -2.12 -5.22 -7.64
CA ARG A 55 -3.18 -4.29 -7.22
C ARG A 55 -2.63 -2.92 -6.79
N ILE A 56 -1.40 -2.86 -6.28
CA ILE A 56 -0.73 -1.59 -5.97
C ILE A 56 -0.33 -0.89 -7.27
N MET A 57 0.25 -1.63 -8.23
CA MET A 57 0.58 -1.10 -9.57
C MET A 57 -0.65 -0.57 -10.29
N ASP A 58 -1.79 -1.28 -10.24
CA ASP A 58 -3.08 -0.83 -10.76
C ASP A 58 -3.52 0.49 -10.10
N ALA A 59 -3.42 0.58 -8.77
CA ALA A 59 -3.74 1.79 -8.02
C ALA A 59 -2.86 2.99 -8.38
N LEU A 60 -1.57 2.78 -8.59
CA LEU A 60 -0.67 3.81 -9.09
C LEU A 60 -1.06 4.25 -10.51
N GLY A 61 -1.44 3.30 -11.37
CA GLY A 61 -1.84 3.57 -12.75
C GLY A 61 -3.06 4.49 -12.88
N TYR A 62 -4.08 4.34 -12.02
CA TYR A 62 -5.26 5.22 -12.03
C TYR A 62 -5.13 6.46 -11.13
N SER A 63 -4.03 6.61 -10.38
CA SER A 63 -3.89 7.64 -9.34
C SER A 63 -3.96 9.09 -9.84
N GLY A 64 -3.69 9.32 -11.13
CA GLY A 64 -3.52 10.66 -11.69
C GLY A 64 -2.22 11.36 -11.28
N ALA A 65 -1.34 10.68 -10.55
CA ALA A 65 0.04 11.11 -10.33
C ALA A 65 0.92 10.79 -11.54
N ARG A 66 2.04 11.50 -11.69
CA ARG A 66 3.08 11.08 -12.62
C ARG A 66 3.75 9.80 -12.11
N VAL A 67 3.71 8.75 -12.93
CA VAL A 67 4.31 7.43 -12.65
C VAL A 67 5.01 6.93 -13.92
N GLU A 68 6.23 6.41 -13.78
CA GLU A 68 6.96 5.68 -14.83
C GLU A 68 7.07 4.22 -14.36
N GLU A 69 6.22 3.34 -14.91
CA GLU A 69 5.99 1.97 -14.43
C GLU A 69 7.29 1.17 -14.26
N ASP A 70 8.20 1.30 -15.22
CA ASP A 70 9.50 0.64 -15.30
C ASP A 70 10.52 1.13 -14.26
N ARG A 71 10.18 2.16 -13.49
CA ARG A 71 11.00 2.64 -12.37
C ARG A 71 10.42 2.31 -11.02
N VAL A 72 9.15 1.91 -10.96
CA VAL A 72 8.47 1.74 -9.68
C VAL A 72 9.15 0.65 -8.86
N GLU A 73 9.34 0.94 -7.57
CA GLU A 73 9.77 -0.02 -6.58
C GLU A 73 8.72 -0.12 -5.48
N ILE A 74 8.44 -1.34 -5.00
CA ILE A 74 7.47 -1.58 -3.93
C ILE A 74 8.10 -2.48 -2.88
N ARG A 75 7.95 -2.13 -1.61
CA ARG A 75 8.44 -2.88 -0.45
C ARG A 75 7.33 -3.15 0.56
N TYR A 76 7.35 -4.34 1.16
CA TYR A 76 6.56 -4.71 2.35
C TYR A 76 7.51 -4.88 3.53
N ASP A 77 7.40 -4.07 4.58
CA ASP A 77 8.36 -4.00 5.70
C ASP A 77 9.83 -3.99 5.25
N GLY A 78 10.12 -3.24 4.18
CA GLY A 78 11.45 -3.14 3.59
C GLY A 78 11.84 -4.28 2.63
N HIS A 79 11.10 -5.38 2.60
CA HIS A 79 11.33 -6.46 1.63
C HIS A 79 10.81 -6.08 0.24
N PRO A 80 11.66 -6.03 -0.79
CA PRO A 80 11.23 -5.64 -2.13
C PRO A 80 10.33 -6.70 -2.75
N VAL A 81 9.18 -6.27 -3.26
CA VAL A 81 8.27 -7.12 -4.04
C VAL A 81 8.26 -6.70 -5.51
N VAL A 82 8.55 -5.43 -5.79
CA VAL A 82 8.76 -4.89 -7.13
C VAL A 82 10.08 -4.12 -7.17
N THR A 83 10.85 -4.28 -8.24
CA THR A 83 12.06 -3.49 -8.55
C THR A 83 12.09 -3.25 -10.06
N ASP A 84 12.34 -2.02 -10.49
CA ASP A 84 12.29 -1.60 -11.90
C ASP A 84 10.99 -2.03 -12.60
N GLY A 85 9.85 -1.84 -11.93
CA GLY A 85 8.52 -2.20 -12.43
C GLY A 85 8.23 -3.70 -12.54
N ARG A 86 9.13 -4.57 -12.09
CA ARG A 86 9.02 -6.04 -12.21
C ARG A 86 9.08 -6.72 -10.86
N ALA A 87 8.56 -7.94 -10.79
CA ALA A 87 8.66 -8.75 -9.59
C ALA A 87 10.12 -8.89 -9.14
N ALA A 88 10.38 -8.64 -7.87
CA ALA A 88 11.69 -8.83 -7.26
C ALA A 88 11.91 -10.32 -6.86
N ASP A 89 13.15 -10.70 -6.62
CA ASP A 89 13.53 -12.07 -6.24
C ASP A 89 13.32 -12.40 -4.75
N THR A 90 12.57 -11.57 -4.02
CA THR A 90 12.31 -11.81 -2.59
C THR A 90 11.49 -13.10 -2.43
N PRO A 91 11.94 -14.02 -1.55
CA PRO A 91 11.20 -15.23 -1.24
C PRO A 91 9.76 -14.94 -0.80
N LEU A 92 8.80 -15.61 -1.44
CA LEU A 92 7.38 -15.42 -1.15
C LEU A 92 7.05 -15.62 0.33
N GLY A 93 7.68 -16.59 1.01
CA GLY A 93 7.45 -16.85 2.42
C GLY A 93 7.78 -15.65 3.34
N LEU A 94 8.79 -14.84 3.00
CA LEU A 94 9.11 -13.62 3.77
C LEU A 94 8.02 -12.57 3.59
N LEU A 95 7.55 -12.39 2.35
CA LEU A 95 6.48 -11.44 2.04
C LEU A 95 5.15 -11.86 2.70
N GLU A 96 4.86 -13.16 2.71
CA GLU A 96 3.67 -13.73 3.36
C GLU A 96 3.70 -13.58 4.88
N GLU A 97 4.87 -13.69 5.51
CA GLU A 97 5.07 -13.45 6.95
C GLU A 97 4.70 -12.01 7.31
N VAL A 98 5.14 -11.02 6.51
CA VAL A 98 4.82 -9.60 6.75
C VAL A 98 3.31 -9.35 6.84
N VAL A 99 2.54 -9.89 5.90
CA VAL A 99 1.07 -9.69 5.89
C VAL A 99 0.34 -10.55 6.93
N GLN A 100 1.02 -11.46 7.64
CA GLN A 100 0.45 -12.10 8.82
C GLN A 100 0.36 -11.14 10.02
N HIS A 101 1.27 -10.18 10.13
CA HIS A 101 1.29 -9.22 11.23
C HIS A 101 0.07 -8.30 11.23
N ASP A 102 -0.39 -7.91 12.42
CA ASP A 102 -1.51 -6.96 12.58
C ASP A 102 -1.14 -5.54 12.14
N SER A 103 0.15 -5.25 12.01
CA SER A 103 0.64 -4.02 11.41
C SER A 103 1.89 -4.21 10.58
N PHE A 104 1.93 -3.57 9.42
CA PHE A 104 3.08 -3.56 8.52
C PHE A 104 3.11 -2.28 7.68
N ALA A 105 4.24 -2.03 7.03
CA ALA A 105 4.46 -0.90 6.13
C ALA A 105 4.50 -1.36 4.66
N VAL A 106 3.92 -0.53 3.79
CA VAL A 106 4.07 -0.61 2.34
C VAL A 106 4.75 0.66 1.88
N THR A 107 5.91 0.54 1.25
CA THR A 107 6.63 1.68 0.67
C THR A 107 6.67 1.56 -0.84
N VAL A 108 6.29 2.62 -1.53
CA VAL A 108 6.43 2.77 -2.97
C VAL A 108 7.44 3.87 -3.25
N ASP A 109 8.45 3.59 -4.07
CA ASP A 109 9.36 4.60 -4.61
C ASP A 109 9.05 4.81 -6.10
N LEU A 110 8.78 6.05 -6.48
CA LEU A 110 8.50 6.42 -7.87
C LEU A 110 9.78 6.79 -8.64
N HIS A 111 10.88 7.12 -7.96
CA HIS A 111 12.15 7.51 -8.59
C HIS A 111 12.06 8.64 -9.63
N LEU A 112 11.18 9.62 -9.41
CA LEU A 112 10.94 10.79 -10.26
C LEU A 112 11.32 12.14 -9.61
N GLY A 113 11.62 12.16 -8.31
CA GLY A 113 11.94 13.38 -7.56
C GLY A 113 12.27 13.09 -6.11
N ASP A 114 11.99 14.05 -5.23
CA ASP A 114 12.33 14.02 -3.80
C ASP A 114 11.10 14.20 -2.88
N GLN A 115 9.90 14.27 -3.46
CA GLN A 115 8.67 14.47 -2.69
C GLN A 115 8.11 13.15 -2.18
N GLU A 116 7.48 13.21 -1.01
CA GLU A 116 6.92 12.04 -0.33
C GLU A 116 5.62 12.37 0.42
N ALA A 117 4.79 11.35 0.61
CA ALA A 117 3.57 11.42 1.40
C ALA A 117 3.34 10.06 2.09
N THR A 118 2.74 10.10 3.29
CA THR A 118 2.43 8.90 4.07
C THR A 118 1.00 8.94 4.57
N LEU A 119 0.27 7.84 4.39
CA LEU A 119 -1.07 7.63 4.94
C LEU A 119 -1.11 6.36 5.78
N TYR A 120 -1.92 6.42 6.84
CA TYR A 120 -2.28 5.25 7.63
C TYR A 120 -3.66 4.78 7.19
N THR A 121 -3.77 3.50 6.87
CA THR A 121 -5.01 2.87 6.43
C THR A 121 -5.16 1.51 7.12
N CYS A 122 -6.28 0.86 6.85
CA CYS A 122 -6.57 -0.49 7.32
C CYS A 122 -6.88 -1.43 6.16
N ASP A 123 -7.17 -2.68 6.44
CA ASP A 123 -7.76 -3.60 5.48
C ASP A 123 -9.28 -3.34 5.27
N LEU A 124 -9.91 -4.10 4.38
CA LEU A 124 -11.35 -4.07 4.15
C LEU A 124 -11.90 -5.49 4.31
N THR A 125 -12.65 -5.71 5.38
CA THR A 125 -13.11 -7.04 5.80
C THR A 125 -14.61 -7.26 5.54
N GLU A 126 -15.05 -8.51 5.60
CA GLU A 126 -16.48 -8.84 5.58
C GLU A 126 -17.22 -8.29 6.81
N GLU A 127 -16.53 -8.13 7.95
CA GLU A 127 -17.11 -7.59 9.17
C GLU A 127 -17.46 -6.11 9.03
N TYR A 128 -16.62 -5.33 8.34
CA TYR A 128 -16.95 -3.94 7.98
C TYR A 128 -18.30 -3.85 7.24
N VAL A 129 -18.50 -4.74 6.26
CA VAL A 129 -19.76 -4.81 5.49
C VAL A 129 -20.93 -5.22 6.38
N ARG A 130 -20.72 -6.16 7.31
CA ARG A 130 -21.75 -6.62 8.24
C ARG A 130 -22.21 -5.52 9.21
N ILE A 131 -21.29 -4.70 9.69
CA ILE A 131 -21.57 -3.58 10.61
C ILE A 131 -22.40 -2.50 9.90
N ASN A 132 -22.13 -2.24 8.61
CA ASN A 132 -22.67 -1.10 7.85
C ASN A 132 -23.83 -1.42 6.89
N ARG A 133 -24.42 -2.61 6.95
CA ARG A 133 -25.53 -3.01 6.07
C ARG A 133 -26.89 -2.47 6.51
#